data_AF-A0A532DZ37-F1
#
_entry.id   AF-A0A532DZ37-F1
#
_cell.length_a   1.000
_cell.length_b   1.000
_cell.length_c   1.000
_cell.angle_alpha   90.00
_cell.angle_beta   90.00
_cell.angle_gamma   90.00
#
_symmetry.space_group_name_H-M   'P 1'
#
loop_
_entity.id
_entity.type
_entity.pdbx_description
1 polymer ?
#
loop_
_entity_poly.entity_id
_entity_poly.type
_entity_poly.pdbx_seq_one_letter_code
_entity_poly.pdbx_strand_id
1 'polypeptide(L)'
;MEDLVIEEEGTSSALTITLGDFLVFINWMNQTEKALERAEALPTMPQLDSGKVRGWIQLVQRLEERFRRSEEKKLAMEANVIAQEAQLGQLLSHLHSNIASLYENLGQSQKAEEVRRRAEALHSA
;
A
#
# COMPACT_ATOMS: atom_id res chain seq x y z
N MET A 1 -59.14 11.50 16.50
CA MET A 1 -57.96 10.61 16.46
C MET A 1 -57.91 10.15 15.02
N GLU A 2 -57.25 10.95 14.18
CA GLU A 2 -57.09 10.65 12.76
C GLU A 2 -55.90 9.70 12.65
N ASP A 3 -56.18 8.46 12.27
CA ASP A 3 -55.16 7.47 11.99
C ASP A 3 -54.36 7.93 10.77
N LEU A 4 -53.10 8.28 11.01
CA LEU A 4 -52.10 8.39 9.95
C LEU A 4 -51.90 7.00 9.33
N VAL A 5 -52.65 6.73 8.27
CA VAL A 5 -52.30 5.69 7.30
C VAL A 5 -51.06 6.19 6.58
N ILE A 6 -49.90 5.72 7.02
CA ILE A 6 -48.66 5.86 6.26
C ILE A 6 -48.81 4.91 5.07
N GLU A 7 -49.10 5.46 3.91
CA GLU A 7 -49.02 4.76 2.63
C GLU A 7 -47.58 4.27 2.43
N GLU A 8 -47.35 2.99 2.71
CA GLU A 8 -46.10 2.29 2.45
C GLU A 8 -46.07 1.80 0.99
N GLU A 9 -46.12 2.72 0.01
CA GLU A 9 -46.17 2.38 -1.43
C GLU A 9 -44.88 2.72 -2.21
N GLY A 10 -43.78 3.07 -1.55
CA GLY A 10 -42.59 3.61 -2.24
C GLY A 10 -41.30 2.76 -2.27
N THR A 11 -41.17 1.70 -1.45
CA THR A 11 -39.83 1.13 -1.16
C THR A 11 -39.62 -0.32 -1.60
N SER A 12 -40.67 -1.04 -2.02
CA SER A 12 -40.56 -2.49 -2.28
C SER A 12 -39.82 -2.84 -3.60
N SER A 13 -39.90 -2.00 -4.63
CA SER A 13 -39.30 -2.30 -5.95
C SER A 13 -37.77 -2.17 -6.00
N ALA A 14 -37.15 -1.37 -5.11
CA ALA A 14 -35.69 -1.20 -5.04
C ALA A 14 -34.97 -2.34 -4.30
N LEU A 15 -35.70 -3.38 -3.86
CA LEU A 15 -35.21 -4.42 -2.96
C LEU A 15 -35.14 -5.82 -3.61
N THR A 16 -35.74 -6.04 -4.78
CA THR A 16 -35.75 -7.36 -5.43
C THR A 16 -34.45 -7.60 -6.21
N ILE A 17 -33.48 -8.24 -5.55
CA ILE A 17 -32.34 -8.85 -6.24
C ILE A 17 -32.85 -10.09 -6.96
N THR A 18 -32.71 -10.13 -8.28
CA THR A 18 -33.07 -11.33 -9.04
C THR A 18 -32.02 -12.42 -8.83
N LEU A 19 -32.42 -13.69 -8.90
CA LEU A 19 -31.45 -14.80 -8.86
C LEU A 19 -30.45 -14.69 -10.03
N GLY A 20 -30.88 -14.15 -11.17
CA GLY A 20 -30.01 -13.84 -12.31
C GLY A 20 -28.90 -12.84 -11.95
N ASP A 21 -29.25 -11.71 -11.34
CA ASP A 21 -28.26 -10.71 -10.87
C ASP A 21 -27.28 -11.33 -9.87
N PHE A 22 -27.77 -12.19 -8.98
CA PHE A 22 -26.94 -12.85 -7.98
C PHE A 22 -25.98 -13.87 -8.59
N LEU A 23 -26.41 -14.65 -9.57
CA LEU A 23 -25.54 -15.59 -10.30
C LEU A 23 -24.47 -14.86 -11.11
N VAL A 24 -24.82 -13.74 -11.76
CA VAL A 24 -23.86 -12.88 -12.47
C VAL A 24 -22.83 -12.31 -11.48
N PHE A 25 -23.26 -11.90 -10.29
CA PHE A 25 -22.36 -11.46 -9.22
C PHE A 25 -21.42 -12.56 -8.74
N ILE A 26 -21.92 -13.78 -8.47
CA ILE A 26 -21.07 -14.91 -8.06
C ILE A 26 -20.03 -15.22 -9.14
N ASN A 27 -20.44 -15.24 -10.40
CA ASN A 27 -19.50 -15.47 -11.50
C ASN A 27 -18.43 -14.37 -11.58
N TRP A 28 -18.83 -13.11 -11.40
CA TRP A 28 -17.88 -12.00 -11.33
C TRP A 28 -16.94 -12.12 -10.12
N MET A 29 -17.46 -12.48 -8.94
CA MET A 29 -16.65 -12.71 -7.73
C MET A 29 -15.61 -13.81 -7.93
N ASN A 30 -15.97 -14.93 -8.55
CA ASN A 30 -15.04 -16.02 -8.85
C ASN A 30 -13.93 -15.59 -9.83
N GLN A 31 -14.23 -14.66 -10.76
CA GLN A 31 -13.22 -14.10 -11.65
C GLN A 31 -12.33 -13.08 -10.94
N THR A 32 -12.93 -12.25 -10.08
CA THR A 32 -12.23 -11.31 -9.20
C THR A 32 -11.25 -12.04 -8.28
N GLU A 33 -11.66 -13.14 -7.66
CA GLU A 33 -10.78 -13.96 -6.81
C GLU A 33 -9.56 -14.47 -7.59
N LYS A 34 -9.78 -15.03 -8.78
CA LYS A 34 -8.69 -15.49 -9.66
C LYS A 34 -7.77 -14.36 -10.12
N ALA A 35 -8.33 -13.18 -10.39
CA ALA A 35 -7.56 -12.01 -10.77
C ALA A 35 -6.69 -11.54 -9.59
N LEU A 36 -7.23 -11.54 -8.36
CA LEU A 36 -6.49 -11.22 -7.14
C LEU A 36 -5.34 -12.20 -6.90
N GLU A 37 -5.56 -13.51 -7.03
CA GLU A 37 -4.51 -14.51 -6.88
C GLU A 37 -3.34 -14.32 -7.85
N ARG A 38 -3.64 -13.79 -9.04
CA ARG A 38 -2.65 -13.53 -10.10
C ARG A 38 -2.09 -12.10 -10.08
N ALA A 39 -2.54 -11.27 -9.15
CA ALA A 39 -2.25 -9.83 -9.10
C ALA A 39 -2.59 -9.11 -10.43
N GLU A 40 -3.66 -9.54 -11.11
CA GLU A 40 -4.17 -8.94 -12.34
C GLU A 40 -5.26 -7.90 -12.04
N ALA A 41 -5.57 -7.06 -13.03
CA ALA A 41 -6.64 -6.07 -12.91
C ALA A 41 -8.01 -6.73 -12.74
N LEU A 42 -8.87 -6.10 -11.94
CA LEU A 42 -10.22 -6.61 -11.69
C LEU A 42 -11.07 -6.71 -12.97
N PRO A 43 -11.93 -7.74 -13.07
CA PRO A 43 -12.85 -7.88 -14.20
C PRO A 43 -13.80 -6.68 -14.32
N THR A 44 -14.14 -6.32 -15.55
CA THR A 44 -15.08 -5.24 -15.84
C THR A 44 -16.44 -5.48 -15.19
N MET A 45 -17.11 -4.40 -14.79
CA MET A 45 -18.41 -4.46 -14.14
C MET A 45 -19.46 -5.09 -15.07
N PRO A 46 -20.12 -6.17 -14.65
CA PRO A 46 -21.19 -6.77 -15.43
C PRO A 46 -22.42 -5.86 -15.44
N GLN A 47 -23.21 -5.95 -16.52
CA GLN A 47 -24.51 -5.28 -16.57
C GLN A 47 -25.46 -5.99 -15.62
N LEU A 48 -25.86 -5.27 -14.57
CA LEU A 48 -26.75 -5.75 -13.51
C LEU A 48 -27.92 -4.79 -13.36
N ASP A 49 -29.12 -5.33 -13.26
CA ASP A 49 -30.34 -4.53 -13.09
C ASP A 49 -30.50 -4.09 -11.62
N SER A 50 -30.01 -4.90 -10.69
CA SER A 50 -29.99 -4.55 -9.28
C SER A 50 -28.93 -3.49 -8.93
N GLY A 51 -29.40 -2.29 -8.57
CA GLY A 51 -28.55 -1.20 -8.07
C GLY A 51 -27.75 -1.55 -6.81
N LYS A 52 -28.26 -2.46 -5.96
CA LYS A 52 -27.54 -2.92 -4.77
C LYS A 52 -26.31 -3.75 -5.14
N VAL A 53 -26.49 -4.78 -5.98
CA VAL A 53 -25.38 -5.66 -6.41
C VAL A 53 -24.31 -4.85 -7.13
N ARG A 54 -24.73 -3.90 -7.98
CA ARG A 54 -23.83 -2.94 -8.63
C ARG A 54 -23.03 -2.12 -7.60
N GLY A 55 -23.68 -1.64 -6.55
CA GLY A 55 -23.03 -0.90 -5.47
C GLY A 55 -21.97 -1.73 -4.71
N TRP A 56 -22.20 -3.03 -4.56
CA TRP A 56 -21.24 -3.94 -3.93
C TRP A 56 -20.01 -4.15 -4.82
N ILE A 57 -20.22 -4.39 -6.12
CA ILE A 57 -19.12 -4.47 -7.10
C ILE A 57 -18.29 -3.18 -7.10
N GLN A 58 -18.95 -2.02 -7.10
CA GLN A 58 -18.26 -0.72 -7.02
C GLN A 58 -17.49 -0.54 -5.72
N LEU A 59 -17.98 -1.07 -4.60
CA LEU A 59 -17.25 -1.01 -3.34
C LEU A 59 -16.00 -1.88 -3.37
N VAL A 60 -16.10 -3.10 -3.89
CA VAL A 60 -14.97 -4.02 -4.06
C VAL A 60 -13.91 -3.42 -4.97
N GLN A 61 -14.30 -2.88 -6.13
CA GLN A 61 -13.37 -2.21 -7.05
C GLN A 61 -12.66 -1.01 -6.40
N ARG A 62 -13.39 -0.19 -5.62
CA ARG A 62 -12.78 0.93 -4.90
C ARG A 62 -11.83 0.49 -3.79
N LEU A 63 -12.12 -0.64 -3.12
CA LEU A 63 -11.27 -1.18 -2.08
C LEU A 63 -9.97 -1.73 -2.66
N GLU A 64 -10.05 -2.49 -3.76
CA GLU A 64 -8.88 -3.00 -4.47
C GLU A 64 -8.01 -1.87 -4.99
N GLU A 65 -8.59 -0.86 -5.64
CA GLU A 65 -7.83 0.30 -6.14
C GLU A 65 -7.14 1.06 -4.99
N ARG A 66 -7.79 1.17 -3.82
CA ARG A 66 -7.17 1.74 -2.62
C ARG A 66 -6.04 0.86 -2.09
N PHE A 67 -6.24 -0.44 -2.07
CA PHE A 67 -5.22 -1.40 -1.65
C PHE A 67 -4.00 -1.35 -2.55
N ARG A 68 -4.19 -1.40 -3.88
CA ARG A 68 -3.13 -1.27 -4.89
C ARG A 68 -2.33 0.02 -4.71
N ARG A 69 -2.99 1.18 -4.59
CA ARG A 69 -2.33 2.46 -4.31
C ARG A 69 -1.57 2.47 -2.98
N SER A 70 -2.11 1.78 -1.97
CA SER A 70 -1.46 1.67 -0.66
C SER A 70 -0.18 0.84 -0.74
N GLU A 71 -0.21 -0.28 -1.45
CA GLU A 71 0.97 -1.12 -1.69
C GLU A 71 2.02 -0.37 -2.52
N GLU A 72 1.63 0.35 -3.58
CA GLU A 72 2.54 1.19 -4.37
C GLU A 72 3.22 2.25 -3.51
N LYS A 73 2.45 2.91 -2.63
CA LYS A 73 3.00 3.90 -1.70
C LYS A 73 3.94 3.27 -0.69
N LYS A 74 3.62 2.07 -0.19
CA LYS A 74 4.46 1.33 0.75
C LYS A 74 5.79 0.95 0.10
N LEU A 75 5.77 0.39 -1.11
CA LEU A 75 6.98 0.06 -1.87
C LEU A 75 7.85 1.30 -2.14
N ALA A 76 7.24 2.42 -2.51
CA ALA A 76 7.96 3.68 -2.69
C ALA A 76 8.59 4.19 -1.38
N MET A 77 7.88 4.02 -0.25
CA MET A 77 8.40 4.39 1.07
C MET A 77 9.59 3.49 1.48
N GLU A 78 9.48 2.18 1.28
CA GLU A 78 10.56 1.22 1.56
C GLU A 78 11.81 1.54 0.73
N ALA A 79 11.64 1.82 -0.57
CA ALA A 79 12.75 2.24 -1.43
C ALA A 79 13.41 3.54 -0.93
N ASN A 80 12.61 4.50 -0.46
CA ASN A 80 13.13 5.74 0.10
C ASN A 80 13.93 5.52 1.40
N VAL A 81 13.47 4.62 2.27
CA VAL A 81 14.20 4.27 3.51
C VAL A 81 15.56 3.70 3.16
N ILE A 82 15.62 2.74 2.24
CA ILE A 82 16.90 2.14 1.79
C ILE A 82 17.83 3.22 1.21
N ALA A 83 17.30 4.13 0.40
CA ALA A 83 18.09 5.23 -0.17
C ALA A 83 18.62 6.19 0.93
N GLN A 84 17.80 6.51 1.92
CA GLN A 84 18.20 7.36 3.04
C GLN A 84 19.24 6.68 3.93
N GLU A 85 19.10 5.39 4.20
CA GLU A 85 20.10 4.61 4.94
C GLU A 85 21.45 4.59 4.21
N ALA A 86 21.45 4.39 2.89
CA ALA A 86 22.66 4.45 2.08
C ALA A 86 23.31 5.85 2.12
N GLN A 87 22.52 6.92 2.03
CA GLN A 87 23.00 8.30 2.15
C GLN A 87 23.60 8.58 3.53
N LEU A 88 22.95 8.12 4.61
CA LEU A 88 23.47 8.24 5.98
C LEU A 88 24.78 7.48 6.15
N GLY A 89 24.89 6.27 5.59
CA GLY A 89 26.13 5.49 5.60
C GLY A 89 27.28 6.21 4.90
N GLN A 90 27.01 6.81 3.73
CA GLN A 90 28.00 7.63 3.02
C GLN A 90 28.44 8.86 3.82
N LEU A 91 27.49 9.61 4.39
CA LEU A 91 27.79 10.78 5.20
C LEU A 91 28.62 10.41 6.43
N LEU A 92 28.28 9.30 7.10
CA LEU A 92 29.03 8.81 8.25
C LEU A 92 30.46 8.39 7.87
N SER A 93 30.63 7.73 6.72
CA SER A 93 31.95 7.40 6.18
C SER A 93 32.80 8.66 5.93
N HIS A 94 32.21 9.68 5.32
CA HIS A 94 32.88 10.97 5.08
C HIS A 94 33.27 11.65 6.40
N LEU A 95 32.40 11.60 7.42
CA LEU A 95 32.71 12.15 8.74
C LEU A 95 33.89 11.42 9.40
N HIS A 96 33.91 10.09 9.37
CA HIS A 96 35.03 9.31 9.90
C HIS A 96 36.34 9.63 9.17
N SER A 97 36.30 9.75 7.84
CA SER A 97 37.45 10.15 7.03
C SER A 97 37.96 11.54 7.43
N ASN A 98 37.07 12.53 7.53
CA ASN A 98 37.42 13.89 7.93
C ASN A 98 38.04 13.94 9.34
N ILE A 99 37.46 13.22 10.30
CA ILE A 99 37.99 13.16 11.67
C ILE A 99 39.37 12.51 11.69
N ALA A 100 39.56 11.41 10.95
CA ALA A 100 40.88 10.77 10.84
C ALA A 100 41.92 11.73 10.26
N SER A 101 41.59 12.44 9.18
CA SER A 101 42.47 13.45 8.58
C SER A 101 42.78 14.61 9.53
N LEU A 102 41.82 15.05 10.36
CA LEU A 102 42.09 16.06 11.39
C LEU A 102 43.09 15.57 12.44
N TYR A 103 42.97 14.33 12.91
CA TYR A 103 43.93 13.74 13.84
C TYR A 103 45.32 13.56 13.22
N GLU A 104 45.41 13.19 11.94
CA GLU A 104 46.67 13.15 11.20
C GLU A 104 47.33 14.53 11.12
N ASN A 105 46.56 15.56 10.76
CA ASN A 105 47.05 16.94 10.69
C ASN A 105 47.53 17.47 12.05
N LEU A 106 46.96 16.96 13.15
CA LEU A 106 47.37 17.25 14.53
C LEU A 106 48.56 16.39 15.01
N GLY A 107 49.12 15.53 14.17
CA GLY A 107 50.20 14.60 14.53
C GLY A 107 49.76 13.45 15.44
N GLN A 108 48.46 13.27 15.66
CA GLN A 108 47.88 12.25 16.53
C GLN A 108 47.54 10.97 15.74
N SER A 109 48.54 10.38 15.09
CA SER A 109 48.37 9.24 14.18
C SER A 109 47.67 8.02 14.83
N GLN A 110 47.95 7.73 16.12
CA GLN A 110 47.25 6.66 16.84
C GLN A 110 45.74 6.88 16.94
N LYS A 111 45.27 8.12 17.11
CA LYS A 111 43.82 8.42 17.19
C LYS A 111 43.16 8.39 15.82
N ALA A 112 43.87 8.81 14.77
CA ALA A 112 43.38 8.68 13.39
C ALA A 112 43.14 7.20 13.03
N GLU A 113 44.08 6.33 13.39
CA GLU A 113 43.97 4.88 13.18
C GLU A 113 42.81 4.27 13.98
N GLU A 114 42.62 4.69 15.22
CA GLU A 114 41.49 4.25 16.04
C GLU A 114 40.13 4.61 15.41
N VAL A 115 40.01 5.82 14.86
CA VAL A 115 38.79 6.27 14.17
C VAL A 115 38.54 5.47 12.89
N ARG A 116 39.59 5.19 12.09
CA ARG A 116 39.46 4.36 10.88
C ARG A 116 39.03 2.93 11.22
N ARG A 117 39.65 2.32 12.23
CA ARG A 117 39.27 0.98 12.71
C ARG A 117 37.82 0.91 13.20
N ARG A 118 37.34 1.94 13.93
CA ARG A 118 35.94 2.02 14.36
C ARG A 118 34.98 2.18 13.18
N ALA A 119 35.36 2.95 12.17
CA ALA A 119 34.56 3.12 10.96
C ALA A 119 34.43 1.80 10.17
N GLU A 120 35.51 1.03 10.05
CA GLU A 120 35.53 -0.29 9.41
C GLU A 120 34.68 -1.32 10.18
N ALA A 121 34.73 -1.29 11.51
CA ALA A 121 33.89 -2.14 12.37
C ALA A 121 32.40 -1.84 12.20
N LEU A 122 32.03 -0.58 11.97
CA LEU A 122 30.64 -0.16 11.71
C LEU A 122 30.17 -0.51 10.29
N HIS A 123 31.08 -0.73 9.33
CA HIS A 123 30.72 -1.17 7.97
C HIS A 123 30.61 -2.70 7.84
N SER A 124 31.04 -3.47 8.84
CA SER A 124 31.07 -4.94 8.82
C SER A 124 30.04 -5.61 9.76
N ALA A 125 29.23 -4.80 10.46
CA ALA A 125 28.14 -5.23 11.33
C ALA A 125 26.79 -5.00 10.64
#